data_AF-A0A3M1KVZ1-F1
#
_entry.id   AF-A0A3M1KVZ1-F1
#
_cell.length_a   1.000
_cell.length_b   1.000
_cell.length_c   1.000
_cell.angle_alpha   90.00
_cell.angle_beta   90.00
_cell.angle_gamma   90.00
#
_symmetry.space_group_name_H-M   'P 1'
#
loop_
_entity.id
_entity.type
_entity.pdbx_description
1 polymer ?
#
loop_
_entity_poly.entity_id
_entity_poly.type
_entity_poly.pdbx_seq_one_letter_code
_entity_poly.pdbx_strand_id
1 'polypeptide(L)'
;MIRILTLCWLLAAWGCTTPQDPVKLSERFAPPDATPQPVGTEVELGLAGYAKVLCSAVFVSEREAGEAFRNSGFFFLPEAERPFVRYTVDETNQSVTLIWRDSIRRSARFIGDQGCVIDNGQGIFFEP
;
A
#
# COMPACT_ATOMS: atom_id res chain seq x y z
N MET A 1 12.31 17.84 -70.19
CA MET A 1 11.67 19.14 -69.88
C MET A 1 10.29 18.83 -69.30
N ILE A 2 9.85 19.60 -68.28
CA ILE A 2 8.52 19.50 -67.60
C ILE A 2 8.50 18.32 -66.61
N ARG A 3 8.41 18.45 -65.27
CA ARG A 3 7.89 19.52 -64.40
C ARG A 3 8.59 19.46 -63.03
N ILE A 4 9.46 20.43 -62.77
CA ILE A 4 9.80 20.90 -61.43
C ILE A 4 8.60 21.75 -61.01
N LEU A 5 7.56 21.18 -60.38
CA LEU A 5 6.51 21.99 -59.72
C LEU A 5 5.53 21.16 -58.86
N THR A 6 6.01 20.34 -57.93
CA THR A 6 5.13 19.77 -56.88
C THR A 6 5.88 19.46 -55.60
N LEU A 7 6.87 20.30 -55.26
CA LEU A 7 7.66 20.20 -54.03
C LEU A 7 7.38 21.41 -53.14
N CYS A 8 6.11 21.66 -52.79
CA CYS A 8 5.76 22.77 -51.89
C CYS A 8 4.42 22.57 -51.14
N TRP A 9 4.10 21.34 -50.73
CA TRP A 9 2.93 21.06 -49.87
C TRP A 9 3.19 20.02 -48.78
N LEU A 10 4.44 19.69 -48.47
CA LEU A 10 4.80 18.63 -47.50
C LEU A 10 5.34 19.14 -46.16
N LEU A 11 5.26 20.45 -45.85
CA LEU A 11 5.91 21.04 -44.67
C LEU A 11 5.00 21.79 -43.69
N ALA A 12 3.72 21.43 -43.57
CA ALA A 12 2.83 22.11 -42.61
C ALA A 12 1.91 21.17 -41.81
N ALA A 13 2.43 20.00 -41.42
CA ALA A 13 1.80 19.18 -40.39
C ALA A 13 2.81 18.85 -39.28
N TRP A 14 3.55 19.86 -38.82
CA TRP A 14 3.99 19.84 -37.43
C TRP A 14 2.73 20.06 -36.60
N GLY A 15 2.07 18.94 -36.27
CA GLY A 15 1.05 18.96 -35.24
C GLY A 15 1.67 19.58 -34.00
N CYS A 16 1.21 20.77 -33.62
CA CYS A 16 1.34 21.22 -32.24
C CYS A 16 0.59 20.19 -31.40
N THR A 17 1.30 19.16 -30.93
CA THR A 17 0.83 18.34 -29.83
C THR A 17 0.63 19.32 -28.68
N THR A 18 -0.63 19.59 -28.34
CA THR A 18 -0.94 20.34 -27.14
C THR A 18 -0.28 19.61 -25.97
N PRO A 19 0.46 20.30 -25.08
CA PRO A 19 1.00 19.67 -23.89
C PRO A 19 -0.16 19.00 -23.16
N GLN A 20 -0.13 17.68 -23.04
CA GLN A 20 -1.17 16.97 -22.32
C GLN A 20 -1.11 17.42 -20.86
N ASP A 21 -2.26 17.87 -20.36
CA ASP A 21 -2.40 18.34 -18.99
C ASP A 21 -2.07 17.16 -18.03
N PRO A 22 -0.96 17.24 -17.27
CA PRO A 22 -0.53 16.15 -16.39
C PRO A 22 -1.55 15.88 -15.27
N VAL A 23 -2.42 16.84 -14.95
CA VAL A 23 -3.51 16.64 -13.98
C VAL A 23 -4.58 15.72 -14.57
N LYS A 24 -4.93 15.89 -15.85
CA LYS A 24 -5.92 15.06 -16.56
C LYS A 24 -5.42 13.64 -16.87
N LEU A 25 -4.10 13.45 -16.90
CA LEU A 25 -3.47 12.14 -17.07
C LEU A 25 -3.16 11.44 -15.74
N SER A 26 -3.39 12.10 -14.59
CA SER A 26 -3.08 11.46 -13.30
C SER A 26 -4.07 10.33 -13.00
N GLU A 27 -3.54 9.15 -12.68
CA GLU A 27 -4.32 7.97 -12.26
C GLU A 27 -5.18 8.25 -11.01
N ARG A 28 -4.90 9.34 -10.29
CA ARG A 28 -5.72 9.82 -9.17
C ARG A 28 -7.18 10.07 -9.55
N PHE A 29 -7.46 10.43 -10.81
CA PHE A 29 -8.83 10.63 -11.31
C PHE A 29 -9.31 9.46 -12.20
N ALA A 30 -8.57 8.36 -12.24
CA ALA A 30 -9.03 7.16 -12.93
C ALA A 30 -10.31 6.66 -12.27
N PRO A 31 -11.30 6.19 -13.06
CA PRO A 31 -12.52 5.66 -12.50
C PRO A 31 -12.21 4.40 -11.68
N PRO A 32 -13.04 4.04 -10.67
CA PRO A 32 -12.71 2.99 -9.71
C PRO A 32 -12.36 1.63 -10.36
N ASP A 33 -13.04 1.29 -11.45
CA ASP A 33 -12.82 0.10 -12.27
C ASP A 33 -11.45 0.07 -12.98
N ALA A 34 -10.81 1.24 -13.16
CA ALA A 34 -9.48 1.37 -13.75
C ALA A 34 -8.35 1.45 -12.71
N THR A 35 -8.66 1.41 -11.41
CA THR A 35 -7.66 1.46 -10.33
C THR A 35 -7.45 0.08 -9.71
N PRO A 36 -6.19 -0.32 -9.42
CA PRO A 36 -5.92 -1.58 -8.72
C PRO A 36 -6.64 -1.62 -7.38
N GLN A 37 -7.48 -2.63 -7.19
CA GLN A 37 -8.20 -2.82 -5.94
C GLN A 37 -7.36 -3.67 -4.96
N PRO A 38 -7.50 -3.46 -3.64
CA PRO A 38 -6.91 -4.35 -2.65
C PRO A 38 -7.39 -5.79 -2.87
N VAL A 39 -6.44 -6.73 -2.91
CA VAL A 39 -6.74 -8.16 -3.08
C VAL A 39 -6.73 -8.84 -1.71
N GLY A 40 -7.85 -9.47 -1.36
CA GLY A 40 -8.01 -10.23 -0.12
C GLY A 40 -9.39 -10.04 0.51
N THR A 41 -9.68 -10.82 1.54
CA THR A 41 -10.88 -10.67 2.36
C THR A 41 -10.76 -9.48 3.32
N GLU A 42 -11.89 -9.00 3.85
CA GLU A 42 -11.93 -7.96 4.87
C GLU A 42 -11.06 -8.32 6.08
N VAL A 43 -11.16 -9.55 6.58
CA VAL A 43 -10.37 -10.03 7.72
C VAL A 43 -8.88 -10.03 7.40
N GLU A 44 -8.47 -10.49 6.21
CA GLU A 44 -7.06 -10.52 5.82
C GLU A 44 -6.44 -9.13 5.72
N LEU A 45 -7.14 -8.20 5.06
CA LEU A 45 -6.68 -6.83 4.88
C LEU A 45 -6.70 -6.06 6.20
N GLY A 46 -7.76 -6.26 6.99
CA GLY A 46 -7.90 -5.73 8.34
C GLY A 46 -6.79 -6.20 9.27
N LEU A 47 -6.51 -7.50 9.31
CA LEU A 47 -5.45 -8.08 10.12
C LEU A 47 -4.06 -7.53 9.73
N ALA A 48 -3.82 -7.25 8.45
CA ALA A 48 -2.60 -6.61 7.98
C ALA A 48 -2.48 -5.15 8.45
N GLY A 49 -3.57 -4.37 8.34
CA GLY A 49 -3.61 -3.00 8.85
C GLY A 49 -3.40 -2.94 10.37
N TYR A 50 -3.99 -3.89 11.08
CA TYR A 50 -3.85 -3.98 12.54
C TYR A 50 -2.42 -4.36 12.95
N ALA A 51 -1.78 -5.31 12.25
CA ALA A 51 -0.38 -5.66 12.49
C ALA A 51 0.54 -4.44 12.34
N LYS A 52 0.31 -3.62 11.30
CA LYS A 52 1.04 -2.35 11.10
C LYS A 52 0.86 -1.39 12.28
N VAL A 53 -0.38 -1.16 12.70
CA VAL A 53 -0.64 -0.22 13.81
C VAL A 53 -0.05 -0.70 15.12
N LEU A 54 -0.14 -2.00 15.41
CA LEU A 54 0.47 -2.55 16.61
C LEU A 54 2.01 -2.47 16.56
N CYS A 55 2.61 -2.77 15.41
CA CYS A 55 4.05 -2.56 15.18
C CYS A 55 4.44 -1.10 15.44
N SER A 56 3.71 -0.14 14.87
CA SER A 56 4.01 1.29 15.08
C SER A 56 3.86 1.68 16.54
N ALA A 57 2.81 1.19 17.21
CA ALA A 57 2.62 1.46 18.63
C ALA A 57 3.81 0.98 19.48
N VAL A 58 4.33 -0.21 19.20
CA VAL A 58 5.45 -0.81 19.95
C VAL A 58 6.78 -0.15 19.59
N PHE A 59 7.15 -0.09 18.30
CA PHE A 59 8.52 0.27 17.88
C PHE A 59 8.70 1.76 17.55
N VAL A 60 7.62 2.48 17.24
CA VAL A 60 7.68 3.93 16.96
C VAL A 60 7.26 4.74 18.16
N SER A 61 6.15 4.36 18.80
CA SER A 61 5.58 5.10 19.95
C SER A 61 5.98 4.53 21.31
N GLU A 62 6.74 3.43 21.34
CA GLU A 62 7.24 2.80 22.57
C GLU A 62 6.13 2.45 23.59
N ARG A 63 4.95 2.05 23.08
CA ARG A 63 3.81 1.63 23.91
C ARG A 63 3.95 0.17 24.31
N GLU A 64 3.34 -0.17 25.45
CA GLU A 64 3.20 -1.56 25.89
C GLU A 64 2.31 -2.33 24.91
N ALA A 65 2.78 -3.50 24.46
CA ALA A 65 2.15 -4.24 23.37
C ALA A 65 0.73 -4.70 23.68
N GLY A 66 0.45 -5.14 24.91
CA GLY A 66 -0.87 -5.59 25.34
C GLY A 66 -1.89 -4.46 25.42
N GLU A 67 -1.49 -3.28 25.90
CA GLU A 67 -2.27 -2.05 25.88
C GLU A 67 -2.58 -1.64 24.44
N ALA A 68 -1.56 -1.56 23.58
CA ALA A 68 -1.73 -1.20 22.19
C ALA A 68 -2.63 -2.18 21.44
N PHE A 69 -2.50 -3.48 21.71
CA PHE A 69 -3.40 -4.50 21.18
C PHE A 69 -4.85 -4.24 21.63
N ARG A 70 -5.12 -4.05 22.92
CA ARG A 70 -6.50 -3.82 23.37
C ARG A 70 -7.14 -2.56 22.78
N ASN A 71 -6.35 -1.49 22.59
CA ASN A 71 -6.90 -0.15 22.29
C ASN A 71 -6.78 0.27 20.82
N SER A 72 -5.96 -0.40 20.00
CA SER A 72 -5.68 0.07 18.63
C SER A 72 -6.26 -0.81 17.52
N GLY A 73 -6.93 -1.92 17.85
CA GLY A 73 -7.52 -2.85 16.87
C GLY A 73 -8.94 -2.52 16.38
N PHE A 74 -9.63 -1.56 16.99
CA PHE A 74 -11.08 -1.34 16.79
C PHE A 74 -11.48 -1.12 15.32
N PHE A 75 -10.71 -0.32 14.58
CA PHE A 75 -11.05 0.05 13.19
C PHE A 75 -10.68 -0.99 12.15
N PHE A 76 -9.92 -2.02 12.53
CA PHE A 76 -9.33 -2.94 11.55
C PHE A 76 -10.08 -4.24 11.38
N LEU A 77 -10.87 -4.64 12.37
CA LEU A 77 -11.60 -5.89 12.33
C LEU A 77 -13.01 -5.72 12.89
N PRO A 78 -14.01 -6.41 12.32
CA PRO A 78 -15.33 -6.51 12.92
C PRO A 78 -15.24 -6.92 14.39
N GLU A 79 -16.13 -6.38 15.23
CA GLU A 79 -16.15 -6.69 16.65
C GLU A 79 -16.24 -8.19 16.93
N ALA A 80 -17.03 -8.91 16.15
CA ALA A 80 -17.17 -10.36 16.26
C ALA A 80 -15.87 -11.12 15.97
N GLU A 81 -14.93 -10.54 15.22
CA GLU A 81 -13.69 -11.21 14.83
C GLU A 81 -12.51 -10.94 15.76
N ARG A 82 -12.52 -9.81 16.49
CA ARG A 82 -11.42 -9.39 17.39
C ARG A 82 -11.05 -10.43 18.47
N PRO A 83 -11.99 -11.17 19.10
CA PRO A 83 -11.64 -12.20 20.11
C PRO A 83 -10.82 -13.37 19.56
N PHE A 84 -10.81 -13.59 18.25
CA PHE A 84 -10.08 -14.68 17.61
C PHE A 84 -8.67 -14.28 17.16
N VAL A 85 -8.24 -13.06 17.49
CA VAL A 85 -6.93 -12.53 17.15
C VAL A 85 -5.97 -12.70 18.32
N ARG A 86 -4.76 -13.16 18.01
CA ARG A 86 -3.60 -13.13 18.91
C ARG A 86 -2.43 -12.44 18.22
N TYR A 87 -1.46 -11.98 19.01
CA TYR A 87 -0.27 -11.31 18.50
C TYR A 87 1.00 -11.93 19.05
N THR A 88 2.10 -11.76 18.32
CA THR A 88 3.47 -11.99 18.78
C THR A 88 4.32 -10.79 18.41
N VAL A 89 5.21 -10.39 19.31
CA VAL A 89 6.23 -9.36 19.06
C VAL A 89 7.59 -10.05 19.02
N ASP A 90 8.35 -9.78 17.96
CA ASP A 90 9.74 -10.17 17.83
C ASP A 90 10.59 -8.91 17.94
N GLU A 91 11.18 -8.72 19.12
CA GLU A 91 12.05 -7.58 19.44
C GLU A 91 13.35 -7.60 18.63
N THR A 92 13.84 -8.79 18.25
CA THR A 92 15.11 -8.92 17.53
C THR A 92 14.96 -8.48 16.09
N ASN A 93 13.89 -8.89 15.43
CA ASN A 93 13.57 -8.50 14.05
C ASN A 93 12.68 -7.25 13.97
N GLN A 94 12.36 -6.64 15.11
CA GLN A 94 11.44 -5.51 15.27
C GLN A 94 10.14 -5.69 14.47
N SER A 95 9.51 -6.84 14.65
CA SER A 95 8.31 -7.23 13.90
C SER A 95 7.16 -7.66 14.79
N VAL A 96 5.95 -7.45 14.29
CA VAL A 96 4.71 -7.90 14.92
C VAL A 96 3.98 -8.83 13.94
N THR A 97 3.49 -9.95 14.44
CA THR A 97 2.62 -10.85 13.69
C THR A 97 1.28 -10.97 14.39
N LEU A 98 0.19 -10.75 13.65
CA LEU A 98 -1.16 -11.06 14.08
C LEU A 98 -1.65 -12.36 13.45
N ILE A 99 -2.41 -13.13 14.23
CA ILE A 99 -2.89 -14.44 13.86
C ILE A 99 -4.38 -14.51 14.18
N TRP A 100 -5.20 -14.81 13.19
CA TRP A 100 -6.64 -14.99 13.32
C TRP A 100 -7.01 -16.48 13.15
N ARG A 101 -7.74 -17.03 14.13
CA ARG A 101 -8.19 -18.44 14.19
C ARG A 101 -7.10 -19.46 13.84
N ASP A 102 -5.86 -19.18 14.24
CA ASP A 102 -4.67 -20.02 14.02
C ASP A 102 -4.31 -20.33 12.55
N SER A 103 -4.96 -19.69 11.59
CA SER A 103 -4.76 -19.97 10.16
C SER A 103 -4.25 -18.77 9.37
N ILE A 104 -4.87 -17.61 9.54
CA ILE A 104 -4.50 -16.39 8.80
C ILE A 104 -3.45 -15.63 9.62
N ARG A 105 -2.30 -15.36 8.99
CA ARG A 105 -1.19 -14.63 9.61
C ARG A 105 -0.88 -13.40 8.78
N ARG A 106 -0.74 -12.24 9.42
CA ARG A 106 -0.28 -11.01 8.78
C ARG A 106 0.72 -10.31 9.69
N SER A 107 1.77 -9.74 9.10
CA SER A 107 2.88 -9.17 9.84
C SER A 107 3.19 -7.75 9.40
N ALA A 108 3.85 -7.02 10.28
CA ALA A 108 4.50 -5.76 9.96
C ALA A 108 5.86 -5.69 10.65
N ARG A 109 6.81 -5.00 10.01
CA ARG A 109 8.18 -4.84 10.51
C ARG A 109 8.58 -3.38 10.52
N PHE A 110 9.24 -2.96 11.60
CA PHE A 110 9.81 -1.63 11.71
C PHE A 110 11.11 -1.55 10.90
N ILE A 111 11.20 -0.55 10.02
CA ILE A 111 12.35 -0.34 9.13
C ILE A 111 12.82 1.11 9.24
N GLY A 112 13.63 1.41 10.26
CA GLY A 112 14.24 2.74 10.45
C GLY A 112 13.25 3.89 10.21
N ASP A 113 13.63 4.83 9.35
CA ASP A 113 12.83 6.03 9.06
C ASP A 113 11.53 5.76 8.29
N GLN A 114 11.36 4.57 7.70
CA GLN A 114 10.12 4.17 7.03
C GLN A 114 9.02 3.78 8.02
N GLY A 115 9.37 3.58 9.29
CA GLY A 115 8.45 3.10 10.31
C GLY A 115 8.02 1.66 10.07
N CYS A 116 6.80 1.31 10.49
CA CYS A 116 6.28 -0.05 10.32
C CYS A 116 5.63 -0.27 8.96
N VAL A 117 6.12 -1.28 8.25
CA VAL A 117 5.67 -1.66 6.92
C VAL A 117 5.03 -3.04 6.99
N ILE A 118 3.89 -3.20 6.32
CA ILE A 118 3.20 -4.50 6.21
C ILE A 118 4.10 -5.46 5.41
N ASP A 119 4.36 -6.63 5.98
CA ASP A 119 5.16 -7.69 5.36
C ASP A 119 4.22 -8.82 4.90
N ASN A 120 4.29 -9.15 3.61
CA ASN A 120 3.52 -10.23 2.98
C ASN A 120 4.31 -11.55 2.91
N GLY A 121 5.48 -11.63 3.55
CA GLY A 121 6.36 -12.80 3.55
C GLY A 121 7.25 -12.91 2.31
N GLN A 122 7.14 -11.99 1.35
CA GLN A 122 8.03 -11.93 0.18
C GLN A 122 9.21 -10.99 0.38
N GLY A 123 9.30 -10.34 1.53
CA GLY A 123 10.26 -9.29 1.79
C GLY A 123 9.73 -7.91 1.48
N ILE A 124 10.50 -6.91 1.90
CA ILE A 124 10.15 -5.49 1.77
C ILE A 124 11.08 -4.89 0.71
N PHE A 125 10.49 -4.32 -0.35
CA PHE A 125 11.22 -3.81 -1.50
C PHE A 125 11.08 -2.30 -1.60
N PHE A 126 12.10 -1.57 -1.16
CA PHE A 126 12.29 -0.16 -1.47
C PHE A 126 13.78 0.18 -1.47
N GLU A 127 14.17 1.13 -2.32
CA GLU A 127 15.48 1.76 -2.30
C GLU A 127 15.36 3.11 -1.55
N PRO A 128 16.26 3.41 -0.60
CA PRO A 128 16.25 4.68 0.14
C PRO A 128 16.60 5.89 -0.73
#